data_AF-A0A8S2UB18-F1
#
_entry.id   AF-A0A8S2UB18-F1
#
_cell.length_a   1.000
_cell.length_b   1.000
_cell.length_c   1.000
_cell.angle_alpha   90.00
_cell.angle_beta   90.00
_cell.angle_gamma   90.00
#
_symmetry.space_group_name_H-M   'P 1'
#
loop_
_entity.id
_entity.type
_entity.pdbx_description
1 polymer ?
#
loop_
_entity_poly.entity_id
_entity_poly.type
_entity_poly.pdbx_seq_one_letter_code
_entity_poly.pdbx_strand_id
1 'polypeptide(L)'
;ASLYGHVNRLLMSATCRINRFGDIDTSNRRRTPVSDYRSEKLVSFEKALEPIVPYIDQLPLHMEKAKRCCRFPSEHGLTQDQSAAVYIYTMEWDGTTLYRVLNNALRSENELALKMWFPYLQLFNTALDKLPTVKQAVWRGVPLDIGKNFIKDQIVTWWSINSCSSSPKVIKTFLGKSQKSTLFLVEAINGKNVSGYTEFENEDEVILRIGTKFRVQGDPLFQSNGSYIVHLIAVEGSNDQPPAASNNTDTSLMLNIPVNARWAQNSVTVAGGNGKGSATNQLYWPYGLFIDKDQTVIIADCSNHRILQWKTSDRNGQVVAGGNNCGDGLNQLHGPTDVLIDKETDNLILCDELNRRVVQWSRHGDTPQREILIDNIKCWGLAMDDQRYLYVSDTEKHEVRRYQLGEKRGIVVAGGNGQGSGLNQLKYPTYLFVDRQQNVYVADNENHRVMKWNKGAKEGTIVAGSQHEGNSPTQLSGPYGIFVDARGTLYVSDSGNNRVMRWPQEAKRGTVLVGGNSEAAEANQLNAPVGLSFDQRGNLYVVDCKNHRVQRFSIE
;
A
#
# COMPACT_ATOMS: atom_id res chain seq x y z
N ALA A 1 16.94 37.08 -6.88
CA ALA A 1 17.52 36.72 -8.19
C ALA A 1 18.41 35.46 -8.20
N SER A 2 18.62 34.72 -7.10
CA SER A 2 19.46 33.49 -7.12
C SER A 2 18.74 32.15 -6.87
N LEU A 3 17.45 32.13 -6.48
CA LEU A 3 16.64 30.90 -6.49
C LEU A 3 15.94 30.63 -7.84
N TYR A 4 15.61 31.69 -8.59
CA TYR A 4 14.91 31.60 -9.88
C TYR A 4 15.76 30.98 -11.01
N GLY A 5 17.09 31.10 -10.94
CA GLY A 5 18.00 30.54 -11.95
C GLY A 5 18.28 29.03 -11.80
N HIS A 6 18.11 28.46 -10.60
CA HIS A 6 18.38 27.04 -10.35
C HIS A 6 17.22 26.12 -10.74
N VAL A 7 15.98 26.59 -10.58
CA VAL A 7 14.78 25.84 -11.01
C VAL A 7 14.70 25.76 -12.54
N ASN A 8 15.09 26.83 -13.25
CA ASN A 8 15.14 26.84 -14.72
C ASN A 8 16.20 25.87 -15.30
N ARG A 9 17.33 25.64 -14.63
CA ARG A 9 18.33 24.66 -15.11
C ARG A 9 17.92 23.20 -14.89
N LEU A 10 17.11 22.92 -13.87
CA LEU A 10 16.61 21.56 -13.59
C LEU A 10 15.39 21.17 -14.45
N LEU A 11 14.61 22.15 -14.94
CA LEU A 11 13.51 21.91 -15.89
C LEU A 11 13.94 21.92 -17.37
N MET A 12 15.05 22.60 -17.74
CA MET A 12 15.46 22.79 -19.14
C MET A 12 16.74 22.05 -19.58
N SER A 13 17.30 21.16 -18.76
CA SER A 13 18.48 20.38 -19.13
C SER A 13 18.13 19.12 -19.95
N ALA A 14 17.49 19.29 -21.11
CA ALA A 14 17.56 18.36 -22.24
C ALA A 14 16.88 18.99 -23.47
N THR A 15 17.59 19.85 -24.19
CA THR A 15 17.34 20.06 -25.62
C THR A 15 17.80 18.82 -26.39
N CYS A 16 17.13 17.70 -26.14
CA CYS A 16 17.17 16.54 -27.03
C CYS A 16 15.83 16.52 -27.76
N ARG A 17 15.84 16.38 -29.08
CA ARG A 17 14.65 16.17 -29.92
C ARG A 17 13.98 14.84 -29.52
N ILE A 18 13.29 14.81 -28.39
CA ILE A 18 12.50 13.68 -27.96
C ILE A 18 11.10 13.92 -28.52
N ASN A 19 10.77 13.12 -29.53
CA ASN A 19 9.47 13.07 -30.20
C ASN A 19 8.36 12.76 -29.16
N ARG A 20 7.07 12.99 -29.49
CA ARG A 20 5.82 12.82 -28.65
C ARG A 20 5.68 11.46 -27.94
N PHE A 21 6.68 10.59 -27.99
CA PHE A 21 6.60 9.15 -27.90
C PHE A 21 7.74 8.49 -27.09
N GLY A 22 8.70 9.23 -26.53
CA GLY A 22 9.84 8.66 -25.77
C GLY A 22 9.52 8.23 -24.33
N ASP A 23 8.33 7.70 -24.08
CA ASP A 23 7.60 7.92 -22.82
C ASP A 23 7.68 6.81 -21.76
N ILE A 24 8.40 5.72 -22.03
CA ILE A 24 8.37 4.53 -21.17
C ILE A 24 9.66 4.38 -20.37
N ASP A 25 9.53 4.50 -19.06
CA ASP A 25 10.58 4.19 -18.10
C ASP A 25 10.65 2.66 -17.92
N THR A 26 11.79 2.09 -18.26
CA THR A 26 12.08 0.64 -18.16
C THR A 26 12.92 0.32 -16.93
N SER A 27 13.22 1.32 -16.10
CA SER A 27 13.92 1.10 -14.84
C SER A 27 12.97 0.45 -13.82
N ASN A 28 13.50 -0.50 -13.02
CA ASN A 28 12.77 -1.24 -11.98
C ASN A 28 12.35 -0.36 -10.77
N ARG A 29 12.05 0.93 -11.00
CA ARG A 29 11.66 1.90 -9.97
C ARG A 29 10.22 1.62 -9.52
N ARG A 30 10.08 1.01 -8.35
CA ARG A 30 8.78 0.84 -7.66
C ARG A 30 8.38 2.15 -6.98
N ARG A 31 7.76 3.07 -7.71
CA ARG A 31 6.99 4.17 -7.11
C ARG A 31 5.52 3.78 -7.00
N THR A 32 4.73 4.55 -6.24
CA THR A 32 3.27 4.46 -6.25
C THR A 32 2.75 5.45 -7.30
N PRO A 33 1.84 5.04 -8.21
CA PRO A 33 1.14 5.97 -9.09
C PRO A 33 0.61 7.19 -8.35
N VAL A 34 0.78 8.35 -8.97
CA VAL A 34 0.28 9.60 -8.41
C VAL A 34 -1.25 9.51 -8.36
N SER A 35 -1.81 9.55 -7.15
CA SER A 35 -3.25 9.46 -6.92
C SER A 35 -3.80 10.59 -6.05
N ASP A 36 -2.94 11.33 -5.36
CA ASP A 36 -3.33 12.32 -4.35
C ASP A 36 -4.19 13.45 -4.93
N TYR A 37 -4.01 13.76 -6.22
CA TYR A 37 -4.85 14.71 -6.94
C TYR A 37 -6.34 14.38 -6.89
N ARG A 38 -6.72 13.11 -6.66
CA ARG A 38 -8.14 12.69 -6.55
C ARG A 38 -8.86 13.28 -5.35
N SER A 39 -8.09 13.68 -4.34
CA SER A 39 -8.61 14.35 -3.14
C SER A 39 -8.74 15.87 -3.32
N GLU A 40 -8.23 16.43 -4.42
CA GLU A 40 -8.37 17.85 -4.71
C GLU A 40 -9.81 18.23 -5.01
N LYS A 41 -10.14 19.46 -4.62
CA LYS A 41 -11.42 20.07 -4.97
C LYS A 41 -11.44 20.29 -6.49
N LEU A 42 -12.54 19.88 -7.13
CA LEU A 42 -12.77 20.22 -8.53
C LEU A 42 -12.93 21.74 -8.69
N VAL A 43 -12.14 22.33 -9.58
CA VAL A 43 -12.11 23.77 -9.87
C VAL A 43 -12.34 24.04 -11.36
N SER A 44 -12.53 25.31 -11.74
CA SER A 44 -12.66 25.69 -13.14
C SER A 44 -11.37 25.47 -13.92
N PHE A 45 -11.46 25.43 -15.25
CA PHE A 45 -10.33 25.21 -16.14
C PHE A 45 -9.20 26.24 -15.95
N GLU A 46 -9.54 27.52 -15.78
CA GLU A 46 -8.56 28.59 -15.50
C GLU A 46 -7.83 28.35 -14.18
N LYS A 47 -8.57 28.08 -13.10
CA LYS A 47 -7.99 27.83 -11.77
C LYS A 47 -7.16 26.55 -11.74
N ALA A 48 -7.53 25.56 -12.53
CA ALA A 48 -6.81 24.30 -12.62
C ALA A 48 -5.41 24.48 -13.23
N LEU A 49 -5.27 25.40 -14.19
CA LEU A 49 -4.02 25.69 -14.90
C LEU A 49 -3.25 26.89 -14.36
N GLU A 50 -3.86 27.74 -13.53
CA GLU A 50 -3.26 28.93 -12.92
C GLU A 50 -1.86 28.69 -12.32
N PRO A 51 -1.60 27.60 -11.55
CA PRO A 51 -0.26 27.33 -11.02
C PRO A 51 0.79 27.01 -12.10
N ILE A 52 0.38 26.62 -13.29
CA ILE A 52 1.23 26.12 -14.39
C ILE A 52 1.52 27.23 -15.42
N VAL A 53 0.65 28.24 -15.53
CA VAL A 53 0.78 29.37 -16.48
C VAL A 53 2.18 29.98 -16.53
N PRO A 54 2.90 30.24 -15.42
CA PRO A 54 4.23 30.84 -15.48
C PRO A 54 5.32 29.96 -16.11
N TYR A 55 5.05 28.67 -16.33
CA TYR A 55 6.05 27.66 -16.71
C TYR A 55 5.88 27.15 -18.14
N ILE A 56 4.79 27.54 -18.82
CA ILE A 56 4.48 27.07 -20.17
C ILE A 56 4.21 28.27 -21.07
N ASP A 57 5.12 28.47 -22.02
CA ASP A 57 5.03 29.55 -22.99
C ASP A 57 3.73 29.43 -23.79
N GLN A 58 3.07 30.58 -23.96
CA GLN A 58 1.81 30.72 -24.70
C GLN A 58 0.63 29.91 -24.13
N LEU A 59 0.72 29.36 -22.91
CA LEU A 59 -0.37 28.60 -22.31
C LEU A 59 -1.70 29.40 -22.24
N PRO A 60 -1.73 30.68 -21.84
CA PRO A 60 -2.98 31.45 -21.82
C PRO A 60 -3.70 31.54 -23.17
N LEU A 61 -2.96 31.73 -24.27
CA LEU A 61 -3.52 31.76 -25.63
C LEU A 61 -4.16 30.41 -25.99
N HIS A 62 -3.52 29.32 -25.61
CA HIS A 62 -4.00 27.96 -25.87
C HIS A 62 -5.15 27.57 -24.95
N MET A 63 -5.21 28.11 -23.73
CA MET A 63 -6.37 27.98 -22.83
C MET A 63 -7.62 28.62 -23.44
N GLU A 64 -7.51 29.82 -24.01
CA GLU A 64 -8.61 30.47 -24.72
C GLU A 64 -9.05 29.67 -25.96
N LYS A 65 -8.08 29.21 -26.76
CA LYS A 65 -8.35 28.37 -27.93
C LYS A 65 -9.04 27.07 -27.53
N ALA A 66 -8.58 26.39 -26.47
CA ALA A 66 -9.19 25.17 -25.97
C ALA A 66 -10.63 25.39 -25.52
N LYS A 67 -10.93 26.45 -24.76
CA LYS A 67 -12.30 26.75 -24.34
C LYS A 67 -13.24 27.05 -25.50
N ARG A 68 -12.74 27.72 -26.54
CA ARG A 68 -13.51 28.07 -27.74
C ARG A 68 -13.74 26.88 -28.67
N CYS A 69 -12.74 26.00 -28.81
CA CYS A 69 -12.76 24.91 -29.78
C CYS A 69 -13.17 23.56 -29.19
N CYS A 70 -13.18 23.40 -27.85
CA CYS A 70 -13.61 22.16 -27.23
C CYS A 70 -15.05 21.82 -27.59
N ARG A 71 -15.34 20.52 -27.63
CA ARG A 71 -16.67 20.02 -27.93
C ARG A 71 -17.61 20.28 -26.76
N PHE A 72 -18.44 21.31 -26.89
CA PHE A 72 -19.47 21.65 -25.93
C PHE A 72 -20.71 22.25 -26.64
N PRO A 73 -21.94 21.80 -26.34
CA PRO A 73 -22.31 20.80 -25.33
C PRO A 73 -21.79 19.40 -25.68
N SER A 74 -21.43 18.65 -24.64
CA SER A 74 -20.87 17.30 -24.78
C SER A 74 -22.00 16.25 -24.79
N GLU A 75 -21.92 15.30 -25.72
CA GLU A 75 -22.83 14.14 -25.77
C GLU A 75 -22.62 13.16 -24.60
N HIS A 76 -21.47 13.26 -23.91
CA HIS A 76 -21.11 12.44 -22.75
C HIS A 76 -21.22 13.21 -21.43
N GLY A 77 -21.86 14.38 -21.43
CA GLY A 77 -22.14 15.16 -20.22
C GLY A 77 -20.91 15.83 -19.59
N LEU A 78 -19.84 16.08 -20.36
CA LEU A 78 -18.72 16.91 -19.91
C LEU A 78 -19.17 18.36 -19.78
N THR A 79 -18.72 19.05 -18.73
CA THR A 79 -18.81 20.50 -18.67
C THR A 79 -17.84 21.13 -19.69
N GLN A 80 -18.03 22.41 -20.02
CA GLN A 80 -17.10 23.10 -20.92
C GLN A 80 -15.67 23.08 -20.38
N ASP A 81 -15.48 23.23 -19.07
CA ASP A 81 -14.16 23.14 -18.42
C ASP A 81 -13.52 21.74 -18.55
N GLN A 82 -14.32 20.68 -18.42
CA GLN A 82 -13.86 19.29 -18.59
C GLN A 82 -13.49 19.01 -20.05
N SER A 83 -14.31 19.47 -21.00
CA SER A 83 -14.04 19.32 -22.43
C SER A 83 -12.79 20.10 -22.85
N ALA A 84 -12.62 21.33 -22.36
CA ALA A 84 -11.42 22.13 -22.60
C ALA A 84 -10.16 21.49 -22.01
N ALA A 85 -10.25 20.83 -20.84
CA ALA A 85 -9.13 20.10 -20.24
C ALA A 85 -8.68 18.91 -21.10
N VAL A 86 -9.60 18.15 -21.69
CA VAL A 86 -9.25 17.07 -22.63
C VAL A 86 -8.64 17.65 -23.90
N TYR A 87 -9.25 18.72 -24.44
CA TYR A 87 -8.81 19.36 -25.67
C TYR A 87 -7.37 19.89 -25.56
N ILE A 88 -7.07 20.71 -24.56
CA ILE A 88 -5.75 21.34 -24.40
C ILE A 88 -4.63 20.32 -24.18
N TYR A 89 -4.93 19.17 -23.58
CA TYR A 89 -3.96 18.09 -23.41
C TYR A 89 -3.45 17.58 -24.77
N THR A 90 -4.31 17.56 -25.78
CA THR A 90 -3.95 17.04 -27.12
C THR A 90 -3.37 18.09 -28.06
N MET A 91 -3.43 19.37 -27.68
CA MET A 91 -2.98 20.46 -28.53
C MET A 91 -1.46 20.45 -28.75
N GLU A 92 -1.05 20.80 -29.96
CA GLU A 92 0.37 20.98 -30.30
C GLU A 92 0.74 22.43 -30.61
N TRP A 93 1.78 22.91 -29.94
CA TRP A 93 2.45 24.17 -30.21
C TRP A 93 3.95 24.07 -29.91
N ASP A 94 4.72 25.10 -30.25
CA ASP A 94 6.19 25.08 -30.19
C ASP A 94 6.75 24.59 -28.85
N GLY A 95 7.73 23.68 -28.90
CA GLY A 95 8.69 23.33 -27.82
C GLY A 95 8.14 22.75 -26.50
N THR A 96 7.20 23.44 -25.86
CA THR A 96 6.84 23.34 -24.43
C THR A 96 5.34 23.07 -24.21
N THR A 97 4.68 22.31 -25.08
CA THR A 97 3.23 21.99 -24.91
C THR A 97 2.87 21.40 -23.55
N LEU A 98 1.62 21.60 -23.13
CA LEU A 98 1.10 21.13 -21.84
C LEU A 98 1.38 19.65 -21.57
N TYR A 99 1.08 18.77 -22.53
CA TYR A 99 1.29 17.32 -22.34
C TYR A 99 2.76 16.96 -22.15
N ARG A 100 3.70 17.67 -22.82
CA ARG A 100 5.13 17.39 -22.69
C ARG A 100 5.62 17.76 -21.30
N VAL A 101 5.29 18.96 -20.84
CA VAL A 101 5.70 19.44 -19.53
C VAL A 101 5.07 18.60 -18.42
N LEU A 102 3.78 18.27 -18.54
CA LEU A 102 3.08 17.40 -17.59
C LEU A 102 3.69 15.99 -17.54
N ASN A 103 3.89 15.35 -18.69
CA ASN A 103 4.44 14.00 -18.71
C ASN A 103 5.90 13.96 -18.22
N ASN A 104 6.67 15.04 -18.39
CA ASN A 104 7.99 15.17 -17.76
C ASN A 104 7.89 15.33 -16.24
N ALA A 105 6.95 16.14 -15.74
CA ALA A 105 6.71 16.31 -14.32
C ALA A 105 6.28 14.99 -13.64
N LEU A 106 5.39 14.23 -14.30
CA LEU A 106 4.92 12.92 -13.84
C LEU A 106 6.04 11.87 -13.75
N ARG A 107 7.14 12.04 -14.48
CA ARG A 107 8.34 11.19 -14.40
C ARG A 107 9.37 11.69 -13.39
N SER A 108 9.29 12.96 -13.00
CA SER A 108 10.29 13.58 -12.14
C SER A 108 10.19 13.06 -10.70
N GLU A 109 11.31 13.07 -9.98
CA GLU A 109 11.34 12.65 -8.58
C GLU A 109 10.83 13.73 -7.61
N ASN A 110 10.48 14.90 -8.13
CA ASN A 110 10.15 16.08 -7.35
C ASN A 110 8.64 16.14 -7.08
N GLU A 111 8.20 15.52 -5.97
CA GLU A 111 6.80 15.54 -5.54
C GLU A 111 6.25 16.96 -5.35
N LEU A 112 7.10 17.92 -4.94
CA LEU A 112 6.71 19.31 -4.77
C LEU A 112 6.33 19.96 -6.12
N ALA A 113 7.09 19.63 -7.18
CA ALA A 113 6.80 20.09 -8.54
C ALA A 113 5.57 19.41 -9.15
N LEU A 114 5.09 18.31 -8.58
CA LEU A 114 3.88 17.64 -9.06
C LEU A 114 2.60 18.17 -8.42
N LYS A 115 2.66 18.65 -7.17
CA LYS A 115 1.49 19.20 -6.46
C LYS A 115 0.83 20.36 -7.21
N MET A 116 1.59 21.18 -7.93
CA MET A 116 1.05 22.26 -8.76
C MET A 116 0.15 21.76 -9.91
N TRP A 117 0.27 20.49 -10.31
CA TRP A 117 -0.53 19.87 -11.35
C TRP A 117 -1.80 19.22 -10.84
N PHE A 118 -1.96 19.04 -9.52
CA PHE A 118 -3.08 18.29 -8.96
C PHE A 118 -4.46 18.88 -9.34
N PRO A 119 -4.67 20.21 -9.33
CA PRO A 119 -5.93 20.79 -9.78
C PRO A 119 -6.28 20.42 -11.24
N TYR A 120 -5.28 20.48 -12.14
CA TYR A 120 -5.45 20.08 -13.54
C TYR A 120 -5.68 18.57 -13.69
N LEU A 121 -4.89 17.74 -13.02
CA LEU A 121 -5.03 16.28 -13.06
C LEU A 121 -6.40 15.82 -12.55
N GLN A 122 -6.94 16.48 -11.53
CA GLN A 122 -8.27 16.20 -11.02
C GLN A 122 -9.36 16.57 -12.03
N LEU A 123 -9.28 17.76 -12.63
CA LEU A 123 -10.22 18.18 -13.67
C LEU A 123 -10.19 17.24 -14.88
N PHE A 124 -8.99 16.91 -15.34
CA PHE A 124 -8.76 16.02 -16.48
C PHE A 124 -9.24 14.59 -16.21
N ASN A 125 -8.89 13.99 -15.06
CA ASN A 125 -9.35 12.65 -14.72
C ASN A 125 -10.88 12.61 -14.58
N THR A 126 -11.50 13.62 -13.96
CA THR A 126 -12.96 13.71 -13.85
C THR A 126 -13.64 13.80 -15.23
N ALA A 127 -12.99 14.45 -16.21
CA ALA A 127 -13.47 14.47 -17.60
C ALA A 127 -13.38 13.07 -18.23
N LEU A 128 -12.26 12.38 -18.06
CA LEU A 128 -12.04 11.02 -18.57
C LEU A 128 -13.04 10.00 -17.98
N ASP A 129 -13.46 10.17 -16.72
CA ASP A 129 -14.44 9.28 -16.07
C ASP A 129 -15.78 9.24 -16.83
N LYS A 130 -16.15 10.35 -17.47
CA LYS A 130 -17.40 10.49 -18.23
C LYS A 130 -17.32 9.96 -19.67
N LEU A 131 -16.11 9.74 -20.18
CA LEU A 131 -15.90 9.29 -21.55
C LEU A 131 -16.00 7.77 -21.68
N PRO A 132 -16.38 7.26 -22.87
CA PRO A 132 -16.54 5.83 -23.12
C PRO A 132 -15.26 5.03 -22.82
N THR A 133 -15.42 3.88 -22.18
CA THR A 133 -14.32 2.96 -21.91
C THR A 133 -14.07 2.03 -23.08
N VAL A 134 -12.81 1.86 -23.46
CA VAL A 134 -12.32 0.99 -24.52
C VAL A 134 -11.66 -0.25 -23.89
N LYS A 135 -12.17 -1.43 -24.27
CA LYS A 135 -11.68 -2.75 -23.83
C LYS A 135 -11.20 -3.57 -25.02
N GLN A 136 -10.17 -3.09 -25.70
CA GLN A 136 -9.62 -3.76 -26.89
C GLN A 136 -8.12 -3.48 -27.04
N ALA A 137 -7.50 -4.14 -28.02
CA ALA A 137 -6.15 -3.85 -28.45
C ALA A 137 -6.03 -2.42 -29.01
N VAL A 138 -5.14 -1.64 -28.42
CA VAL A 138 -4.73 -0.32 -28.89
C VAL A 138 -3.23 -0.31 -29.14
N TRP A 139 -2.80 0.59 -30.02
CA TRP A 139 -1.45 0.64 -30.55
C TRP A 139 -0.76 1.93 -30.13
N ARG A 140 0.52 1.81 -29.78
CA ARG A 140 1.38 2.96 -29.49
C ARG A 140 2.75 2.77 -30.12
N GLY A 141 3.09 3.62 -31.09
CA GLY A 141 4.41 3.62 -31.70
C GLY A 141 5.37 4.55 -30.96
N VAL A 142 6.59 4.09 -30.71
CA VAL A 142 7.67 4.84 -30.05
C VAL A 142 8.91 4.85 -30.96
N PRO A 143 9.40 6.02 -31.39
CA PRO A 143 10.57 6.14 -32.28
C PRO A 143 11.89 6.03 -31.49
N LEU A 144 11.95 5.08 -30.55
CA LEU A 144 13.14 4.73 -29.76
C LEU A 144 13.28 3.20 -29.69
N ASP A 145 14.54 2.76 -29.58
CA ASP A 145 14.93 1.35 -29.44
C ASP A 145 14.89 0.89 -27.97
N ILE A 146 13.70 0.85 -27.39
CA ILE A 146 13.50 0.49 -25.98
C ILE A 146 12.89 -0.89 -25.79
N GLY A 147 12.38 -1.52 -26.87
CA GLY A 147 11.71 -2.81 -26.80
C GLY A 147 12.57 -3.91 -26.17
N LYS A 148 13.88 -3.91 -26.40
CA LYS A 148 14.83 -4.86 -25.78
C LYS A 148 14.89 -4.83 -24.25
N ASN A 149 14.41 -3.75 -23.62
CA ASN A 149 14.45 -3.59 -22.17
C ASN A 149 13.27 -4.28 -21.47
N PHE A 150 12.32 -4.83 -22.23
CA PHE A 150 11.17 -5.55 -21.69
C PHE A 150 11.45 -7.04 -21.67
N ILE A 151 11.01 -7.71 -20.61
CA ILE A 151 11.20 -9.14 -20.41
C ILE A 151 9.83 -9.75 -20.18
N LYS A 152 9.60 -10.98 -20.67
CA LYS A 152 8.38 -11.72 -20.39
C LYS A 152 8.01 -11.70 -18.89
N ASP A 153 6.72 -11.57 -18.60
CA ASP A 153 6.12 -11.52 -17.26
C ASP A 153 6.51 -10.30 -16.40
N GLN A 154 7.35 -9.40 -16.92
CA GLN A 154 7.66 -8.14 -16.24
C GLN A 154 6.41 -7.28 -16.08
N ILE A 155 6.22 -6.74 -14.88
CA ILE A 155 5.21 -5.71 -14.62
C ILE A 155 5.84 -4.33 -14.84
N VAL A 156 5.30 -3.57 -15.77
CA VAL A 156 5.70 -2.18 -16.05
C VAL A 156 4.58 -1.24 -15.65
N THR A 157 4.93 -0.12 -15.03
CA THR A 157 3.97 0.93 -14.67
C THR A 157 4.13 2.09 -15.64
N TRP A 158 3.01 2.54 -16.20
CA TRP A 158 3.02 3.66 -17.11
C TRP A 158 2.76 4.97 -16.36
N TRP A 159 3.82 5.74 -16.13
CA TRP A 159 3.82 6.91 -15.25
C TRP A 159 3.20 8.18 -15.83
N SER A 160 3.09 8.28 -17.16
CA SER A 160 2.54 9.42 -17.88
C SER A 160 1.05 9.25 -18.21
N ILE A 161 0.42 10.32 -18.68
CA ILE A 161 -0.82 10.22 -19.48
C ILE A 161 -0.39 9.82 -20.90
N ASN A 162 -1.03 8.81 -21.48
CA ASN A 162 -0.60 8.28 -22.78
C ASN A 162 -1.76 8.14 -23.74
N SER A 163 -1.52 8.66 -24.94
CA SER A 163 -2.38 8.55 -26.10
C SER A 163 -1.99 7.33 -26.92
N CYS A 164 -2.92 6.38 -27.02
CA CYS A 164 -2.85 5.22 -27.91
C CYS A 164 -3.87 5.39 -29.03
N SER A 165 -3.77 4.57 -30.08
CA SER A 165 -4.80 4.54 -31.13
C SER A 165 -5.39 3.15 -31.28
N SER A 166 -6.70 3.06 -31.45
CA SER A 166 -7.34 1.81 -31.87
C SER A 166 -7.21 1.55 -33.37
N SER A 167 -6.70 2.51 -34.15
CA SER A 167 -6.58 2.41 -35.61
C SER A 167 -5.40 1.54 -36.04
N PRO A 168 -5.61 0.49 -36.84
CA PRO A 168 -4.53 -0.31 -37.42
C PRO A 168 -3.63 0.48 -38.39
N LYS A 169 -4.06 1.67 -38.84
CA LYS A 169 -3.24 2.55 -39.69
C LYS A 169 -1.92 2.93 -39.02
N VAL A 170 -1.91 3.05 -37.68
CA VAL A 170 -0.69 3.34 -36.90
C VAL A 170 0.37 2.26 -37.11
N ILE A 171 -0.04 0.99 -37.21
CA ILE A 171 0.85 -0.14 -37.45
C ILE A 171 1.59 0.04 -38.78
N LYS A 172 0.86 0.38 -39.86
CA LYS A 172 1.43 0.56 -41.20
C LYS A 172 2.43 1.71 -41.25
N THR A 173 2.10 2.83 -40.59
CA THR A 173 2.98 4.00 -40.53
C THR A 173 4.29 3.72 -39.79
N PHE A 174 4.25 2.89 -38.74
CA PHE A 174 5.42 2.56 -37.93
C PHE A 174 6.25 1.40 -38.48
N LEU A 175 5.63 0.32 -38.97
CA LEU A 175 6.37 -0.84 -39.51
C LEU A 175 6.94 -0.58 -40.92
N GLY A 176 6.38 0.36 -41.67
CA GLY A 176 6.82 0.69 -43.03
C GLY A 176 8.10 1.54 -43.13
N LYS A 177 8.68 1.98 -42.01
CA LYS A 177 9.92 2.79 -41.98
C LYS A 177 11.07 1.98 -41.37
N SER A 178 12.21 1.93 -42.06
CA SER A 178 13.45 1.33 -41.51
C SER A 178 14.02 2.27 -40.44
N GLN A 179 13.62 2.08 -39.19
CA GLN A 179 14.09 2.87 -38.06
C GLN A 179 14.01 2.06 -36.77
N LYS A 180 15.08 2.13 -35.96
CA LYS A 180 15.10 1.57 -34.60
C LYS A 180 13.98 2.18 -33.76
N SER A 181 12.95 1.41 -33.48
CA SER A 181 11.68 1.87 -32.89
C SER A 181 11.00 0.72 -32.14
N THR A 182 10.01 1.05 -31.32
CA THR A 182 9.23 0.08 -30.53
C THR A 182 7.74 0.31 -30.77
N LEU A 183 7.01 -0.71 -31.20
CA LEU A 183 5.56 -0.70 -31.32
C LEU A 183 4.97 -1.48 -30.14
N PHE A 184 4.11 -0.83 -29.36
CA PHE A 184 3.37 -1.47 -28.28
C PHE A 184 2.00 -1.90 -28.80
N LEU A 185 1.71 -3.19 -28.64
CA LEU A 185 0.37 -3.76 -28.67
C LEU A 185 -0.13 -3.78 -27.23
N VAL A 186 -1.15 -2.98 -26.92
CA VAL A 186 -1.68 -2.83 -25.57
C VAL A 186 -3.10 -3.35 -25.51
N GLU A 187 -3.33 -4.41 -24.74
CA GLU A 187 -4.67 -4.84 -24.36
C GLU A 187 -5.16 -3.97 -23.21
N ALA A 188 -5.91 -2.92 -23.55
CA ALA A 188 -6.44 -1.98 -22.57
C ALA A 188 -7.69 -2.56 -21.88
N ILE A 189 -7.75 -2.46 -20.55
CA ILE A 189 -8.95 -2.81 -19.77
C ILE A 189 -9.83 -1.59 -19.44
N ASN A 190 -9.22 -0.39 -19.35
CA ASN A 190 -9.86 0.86 -18.93
C ASN A 190 -9.37 2.07 -19.76
N GLY A 191 -9.08 1.86 -21.05
CA GLY A 191 -8.74 2.97 -21.94
C GLY A 191 -9.92 3.91 -22.11
N LYS A 192 -9.70 5.22 -22.25
CA LYS A 192 -10.76 6.22 -22.40
C LYS A 192 -10.75 6.74 -23.82
N ASN A 193 -11.86 6.55 -24.54
CA ASN A 193 -12.02 7.08 -25.89
C ASN A 193 -12.20 8.59 -25.80
N VAL A 194 -11.26 9.34 -26.37
CA VAL A 194 -11.31 10.81 -26.39
C VAL A 194 -11.60 11.35 -27.79
N SER A 195 -11.86 10.51 -28.79
CA SER A 195 -12.19 10.93 -30.15
C SER A 195 -13.30 11.98 -30.18
N GLY A 196 -13.06 13.06 -30.93
CA GLY A 196 -13.97 14.21 -31.01
C GLY A 196 -13.87 15.19 -29.83
N TYR A 197 -13.01 14.95 -28.84
CA TYR A 197 -12.70 15.90 -27.75
C TYR A 197 -11.27 16.43 -27.82
N THR A 198 -10.56 16.15 -28.92
CA THR A 198 -9.13 16.46 -29.12
C THR A 198 -8.95 17.45 -30.28
N GLU A 199 -7.76 18.04 -30.42
CA GLU A 199 -7.43 18.90 -31.58
C GLU A 199 -7.44 18.12 -32.91
N PHE A 200 -7.37 16.78 -32.84
CA PHE A 200 -7.31 15.88 -34.00
C PHE A 200 -8.61 15.09 -34.13
N GLU A 201 -9.65 15.72 -34.69
CA GLU A 201 -11.02 15.16 -34.77
C GLU A 201 -11.13 13.80 -35.48
N ASN A 202 -10.17 13.46 -36.34
CA ASN A 202 -10.15 12.22 -37.13
C ASN A 202 -9.24 11.12 -36.54
N GLU A 203 -8.71 11.30 -35.34
CA GLU A 203 -7.88 10.30 -34.66
C GLU A 203 -8.72 9.42 -33.71
N ASP A 204 -8.52 8.10 -33.82
CA ASP A 204 -9.13 7.12 -32.93
C ASP A 204 -8.33 7.05 -31.60
N GLU A 205 -8.32 8.16 -30.86
CA GLU A 205 -7.45 8.38 -29.72
C GLU A 205 -8.02 7.78 -28.43
N VAL A 206 -7.20 6.97 -27.76
CA VAL A 206 -7.53 6.28 -26.51
C VAL A 206 -6.50 6.65 -25.46
N ILE A 207 -6.95 7.30 -24.38
CA ILE A 207 -6.09 7.66 -23.27
C ILE A 207 -6.04 6.53 -22.25
N LEU A 208 -4.82 6.07 -21.95
CA LEU A 208 -4.55 5.19 -20.82
C LEU A 208 -4.23 6.05 -19.60
N ARG A 209 -4.82 5.70 -18.46
CA ARG A 209 -4.68 6.50 -17.23
C ARG A 209 -3.28 6.42 -16.65
N ILE A 210 -2.92 7.48 -15.92
CA ILE A 210 -1.70 7.56 -15.12
C ILE A 210 -1.65 6.37 -14.18
N GLY A 211 -0.51 5.68 -14.14
CA GLY A 211 -0.29 4.56 -13.24
C GLY A 211 -0.85 3.23 -13.73
N THR A 212 -1.34 3.15 -14.97
CA THR A 212 -1.80 1.87 -15.52
C THR A 212 -0.63 0.87 -15.51
N LYS A 213 -0.86 -0.29 -14.91
CA LYS A 213 0.13 -1.37 -14.84
C LYS A 213 -0.12 -2.35 -15.98
N PHE A 214 0.96 -2.80 -16.60
CA PHE A 214 0.92 -3.77 -17.68
C PHE A 214 1.84 -4.94 -17.36
N ARG A 215 1.39 -6.14 -17.70
CA ARG A 215 2.24 -7.32 -17.79
C ARG A 215 2.74 -7.45 -19.22
N VAL A 216 4.04 -7.67 -19.37
CA VAL A 216 4.63 -8.03 -20.66
C VAL A 216 4.27 -9.49 -20.96
N GLN A 217 3.48 -9.73 -22.00
CA GLN A 217 2.91 -11.06 -22.28
C GLN A 217 3.95 -12.08 -22.76
N GLY A 218 5.02 -11.62 -23.41
CA GLY A 218 6.06 -12.46 -23.99
C GLY A 218 7.31 -11.65 -24.29
N ASP A 219 8.39 -12.33 -24.66
CA ASP A 219 9.62 -11.65 -25.04
C ASP A 219 9.38 -10.75 -26.27
N PRO A 220 9.93 -9.52 -26.29
CA PRO A 220 9.76 -8.59 -27.39
C PRO A 220 10.16 -9.18 -28.75
N LEU A 221 9.30 -9.03 -29.75
CA LEU A 221 9.54 -9.55 -31.09
C LEU A 221 10.40 -8.58 -31.89
N PHE A 222 11.65 -8.95 -32.17
CA PHE A 222 12.54 -8.21 -33.06
C PHE A 222 12.14 -8.41 -34.54
N GLN A 223 12.04 -7.30 -35.28
CA GLN A 223 11.64 -7.27 -36.69
C GLN A 223 12.86 -7.05 -37.59
N SER A 224 12.79 -7.52 -38.84
CA SER A 224 13.88 -7.39 -39.82
C SER A 224 14.24 -5.94 -40.19
N ASN A 225 13.31 -5.00 -39.98
CA ASN A 225 13.54 -3.56 -40.15
C ASN A 225 14.22 -2.88 -38.94
N GLY A 226 14.60 -3.66 -37.92
CA GLY A 226 15.27 -3.18 -36.71
C GLY A 226 14.34 -2.63 -35.62
N SER A 227 13.01 -2.82 -35.73
CA SER A 227 12.06 -2.44 -34.68
C SER A 227 11.71 -3.60 -33.75
N TYR A 228 11.11 -3.28 -32.60
CA TYR A 228 10.54 -4.26 -31.66
C TYR A 228 9.03 -4.15 -31.61
N ILE A 229 8.35 -5.27 -31.38
CA ILE A 229 6.95 -5.31 -30.93
C ILE A 229 6.92 -5.80 -29.49
N VAL A 230 6.32 -5.01 -28.60
CA VAL A 230 6.12 -5.37 -27.19
C VAL A 230 4.62 -5.53 -26.95
N HIS A 231 4.22 -6.70 -26.45
CA HIS A 231 2.83 -7.00 -26.12
C HIS A 231 2.60 -6.78 -24.62
N LEU A 232 1.73 -5.83 -24.31
CA LEU A 232 1.37 -5.41 -22.96
C LEU A 232 -0.10 -5.75 -22.70
N ILE A 233 -0.36 -6.39 -21.56
CA ILE A 233 -1.72 -6.65 -21.08
C ILE A 233 -1.94 -5.83 -19.81
N ALA A 234 -2.95 -4.96 -19.81
CA ALA A 234 -3.27 -4.18 -18.63
C ALA A 234 -3.76 -5.10 -17.50
N VAL A 235 -3.28 -4.86 -16.28
CA VAL A 235 -3.61 -5.69 -15.10
C VAL A 235 -4.81 -5.08 -14.37
N GLU A 236 -5.83 -5.89 -14.07
CA GLU A 236 -7.03 -5.43 -13.33
C GLU A 236 -6.69 -4.88 -11.94
N GLY A 237 -7.35 -3.77 -11.57
CA GLY A 237 -7.00 -2.89 -10.43
C GLY A 237 -6.53 -1.48 -10.84
N SER A 238 -6.44 -1.18 -12.14
CA SER A 238 -5.85 0.07 -12.65
C SER A 238 -6.86 1.17 -13.06
N ASN A 239 -7.92 1.38 -12.27
CA ASN A 239 -8.89 2.51 -12.27
C ASN A 239 -10.32 2.25 -12.80
N ASP A 240 -11.28 2.44 -11.87
CA ASP A 240 -12.71 2.80 -11.98
C ASP A 240 -13.80 1.72 -11.99
N GLN A 241 -14.36 1.50 -10.79
CA GLN A 241 -15.81 1.50 -10.52
C GLN A 241 -16.06 2.39 -9.28
N PRO A 242 -17.12 3.24 -9.25
CA PRO A 242 -17.59 3.85 -8.00
C PRO A 242 -18.19 2.75 -7.09
N PRO A 243 -18.14 2.88 -5.75
CA PRO A 243 -18.57 1.80 -4.86
C PRO A 243 -20.09 1.67 -4.88
N ALA A 244 -20.60 0.77 -5.73
CA ALA A 244 -21.85 0.08 -5.48
C ALA A 244 -21.53 -1.24 -4.77
N ALA A 245 -22.23 -1.51 -3.68
CA ALA A 245 -22.00 -2.63 -2.79
C ALA A 245 -22.12 -3.99 -3.50
N SER A 246 -21.00 -4.69 -3.71
CA SER A 246 -20.96 -6.15 -3.60
C SER A 246 -19.54 -6.67 -3.44
N ASN A 247 -19.36 -7.39 -2.33
CA ASN A 247 -18.25 -8.24 -1.89
C ASN A 247 -17.42 -8.91 -2.99
N ASN A 248 -16.14 -8.51 -3.16
CA ASN A 248 -14.99 -9.43 -3.10
C ASN A 248 -13.64 -8.69 -3.16
N THR A 249 -13.01 -8.70 -1.99
CA THR A 249 -11.61 -8.60 -1.58
C THR A 249 -10.51 -8.86 -2.64
N ASP A 250 -9.70 -7.85 -2.98
CA ASP A 250 -8.25 -7.82 -2.69
C ASP A 250 -7.61 -6.53 -3.24
N THR A 251 -7.08 -5.69 -2.38
CA THR A 251 -5.89 -4.83 -2.60
C THR A 251 -5.55 -4.21 -1.26
N SER A 252 -4.25 -3.99 -0.99
CA SER A 252 -3.71 -3.48 0.27
C SER A 252 -4.10 -2.02 0.55
N LEU A 253 -5.40 -1.79 0.72
CA LEU A 253 -5.91 -0.63 1.39
C LEU A 253 -5.73 -0.82 2.88
N MET A 254 -4.83 -0.03 3.49
CA MET A 254 -4.89 0.15 4.94
C MET A 254 -6.34 0.44 5.32
N LEU A 255 -6.79 -0.20 6.38
CA LEU A 255 -8.17 -0.10 6.80
C LEU A 255 -8.50 1.37 7.11
N ASN A 256 -9.55 1.91 6.50
CA ASN A 256 -9.97 3.28 6.70
C ASN A 256 -11.13 3.31 7.72
N ILE A 257 -10.80 3.50 8.99
CA ILE A 257 -11.80 3.52 10.06
C ILE A 257 -12.35 4.94 10.24
N PRO A 258 -13.68 5.15 10.28
CA PRO A 258 -14.26 6.47 10.53
C PRO A 258 -13.80 7.06 11.88
N VAL A 259 -13.51 8.38 11.92
CA VAL A 259 -13.05 9.07 13.15
C VAL A 259 -14.07 8.94 14.29
N ASN A 260 -15.36 8.90 13.95
CA ASN A 260 -16.47 8.76 14.89
C ASN A 260 -16.89 7.30 15.11
N ALA A 261 -16.17 6.32 14.56
CA ALA A 261 -16.47 4.91 14.74
C ALA A 261 -16.51 4.56 16.22
N ARG A 262 -17.46 3.68 16.55
CA ARG A 262 -17.65 3.09 17.87
C ARG A 262 -17.70 1.59 17.71
N TRP A 263 -17.40 0.90 18.80
CA TRP A 263 -17.49 -0.54 18.87
C TRP A 263 -18.42 -0.90 20.01
N ALA A 264 -19.21 -1.94 19.77
CA ALA A 264 -20.01 -2.57 20.79
C ALA A 264 -19.12 -2.86 22.00
N GLN A 265 -19.58 -2.51 23.20
CA GLN A 265 -18.78 -2.70 24.41
C GLN A 265 -18.76 -4.16 24.87
N ASN A 266 -19.76 -4.95 24.48
CA ASN A 266 -19.77 -6.39 24.68
C ASN A 266 -19.19 -7.08 23.44
N SER A 267 -18.20 -7.94 23.65
CA SER A 267 -17.60 -8.77 22.61
C SER A 267 -18.22 -10.15 22.51
N VAL A 268 -17.89 -10.83 21.43
CA VAL A 268 -18.17 -12.26 21.22
C VAL A 268 -16.82 -13.00 21.20
N THR A 269 -16.73 -14.10 21.96
CA THR A 269 -15.57 -14.99 21.88
C THR A 269 -15.58 -15.74 20.55
N VAL A 270 -14.51 -15.58 19.76
CA VAL A 270 -14.37 -16.18 18.42
C VAL A 270 -13.35 -17.31 18.35
N ALA A 271 -12.49 -17.43 19.38
CA ALA A 271 -11.58 -18.55 19.54
C ALA A 271 -11.22 -18.74 21.03
N GLY A 272 -10.97 -19.98 21.44
CA GLY A 272 -10.72 -20.32 22.84
C GLY A 272 -11.97 -20.18 23.72
N GLY A 273 -11.80 -19.69 24.94
CA GLY A 273 -12.90 -19.47 25.90
C GLY A 273 -13.41 -20.72 26.63
N ASN A 274 -12.83 -21.89 26.34
CA ASN A 274 -13.13 -23.16 27.02
C ASN A 274 -12.11 -23.48 28.14
N GLY A 275 -11.61 -22.43 28.77
CA GLY A 275 -10.52 -22.50 29.75
C GLY A 275 -9.14 -22.69 29.11
N LYS A 276 -8.12 -22.64 29.98
CA LYS A 276 -6.74 -22.94 29.66
C LYS A 276 -6.58 -24.41 29.27
N GLY A 277 -5.93 -24.71 28.16
CA GLY A 277 -5.53 -26.08 27.84
C GLY A 277 -5.03 -26.26 26.41
N SER A 278 -4.82 -27.51 26.02
CA SER A 278 -4.24 -27.91 24.73
C SER A 278 -5.24 -28.57 23.77
N ALA A 279 -6.51 -28.73 24.18
CA ALA A 279 -7.56 -29.16 23.24
C ALA A 279 -7.71 -28.17 22.09
N THR A 280 -8.28 -28.59 20.97
CA THR A 280 -8.42 -27.74 19.77
C THR A 280 -9.42 -26.60 19.96
N ASN A 281 -10.28 -26.64 20.97
CA ASN A 281 -11.17 -25.53 21.37
C ASN A 281 -10.60 -24.69 22.54
N GLN A 282 -9.37 -24.96 22.98
CA GLN A 282 -8.70 -24.28 24.07
C GLN A 282 -7.45 -23.55 23.57
N LEU A 283 -7.07 -22.51 24.31
CA LEU A 283 -5.81 -21.78 24.11
C LEU A 283 -5.02 -21.79 25.42
N TYR A 284 -3.71 -21.56 25.33
CA TYR A 284 -2.86 -21.40 26.48
C TYR A 284 -1.81 -20.30 26.23
N TRP A 285 -2.04 -19.14 26.84
CA TRP A 285 -1.28 -17.89 26.64
C TRP A 285 -1.12 -17.54 25.16
N PRO A 286 -2.25 -17.30 24.44
CA PRO A 286 -2.19 -16.83 23.08
C PRO A 286 -1.56 -15.42 23.02
N TYR A 287 -0.80 -15.13 21.96
CA TYR A 287 -0.19 -13.82 21.75
C TYR A 287 -0.65 -13.17 20.45
N GLY A 288 0.07 -13.40 19.35
CA GLY A 288 -0.21 -12.77 18.07
C GLY A 288 -1.44 -13.36 17.39
N LEU A 289 -2.10 -12.52 16.59
CA LEU A 289 -3.25 -12.91 15.79
C LEU A 289 -3.17 -12.24 14.42
N PHE A 290 -3.64 -12.96 13.41
CA PHE A 290 -3.87 -12.43 12.06
C PHE A 290 -5.30 -12.74 11.64
N ILE A 291 -5.98 -11.76 11.04
CA ILE A 291 -7.32 -11.94 10.47
C ILE A 291 -7.20 -12.04 8.96
N ASP A 292 -7.53 -13.20 8.42
CA ASP A 292 -7.54 -13.43 6.98
C ASP A 292 -8.77 -12.80 6.31
N LYS A 293 -8.74 -12.67 4.98
CA LYS A 293 -9.78 -12.01 4.18
C LYS A 293 -11.18 -12.62 4.33
N ASP A 294 -11.25 -13.89 4.67
CA ASP A 294 -12.50 -14.62 4.91
C ASP A 294 -12.95 -14.58 6.39
N GLN A 295 -12.32 -13.72 7.21
CA GLN A 295 -12.51 -13.62 8.66
C GLN A 295 -12.04 -14.86 9.44
N THR A 296 -11.21 -15.70 8.83
CA THR A 296 -10.47 -16.74 9.57
C THR A 296 -9.47 -16.09 10.51
N VAL A 297 -9.51 -16.49 11.78
CA VAL A 297 -8.59 -16.03 12.82
C VAL A 297 -7.43 -17.00 12.91
N ILE A 298 -6.21 -16.54 12.66
CA ILE A 298 -4.99 -17.31 12.85
C ILE A 298 -4.31 -16.82 14.13
N ILE A 299 -3.98 -17.73 15.04
CA ILE A 299 -3.58 -17.41 16.41
C ILE A 299 -2.29 -18.14 16.76
N ALA A 300 -1.32 -17.41 17.31
CA ALA A 300 -0.15 -17.98 17.95
C ALA A 300 -0.48 -18.43 19.38
N ASP A 301 -0.65 -19.74 19.57
CA ASP A 301 -0.96 -20.37 20.85
C ASP A 301 0.35 -20.80 21.54
N CYS A 302 1.00 -19.81 22.16
CA CYS A 302 2.43 -19.86 22.50
C CYS A 302 2.81 -21.02 23.41
N SER A 303 2.08 -21.22 24.53
CA SER A 303 2.43 -22.28 25.50
C SER A 303 2.06 -23.68 24.99
N ASN A 304 1.21 -23.79 23.97
CA ASN A 304 0.96 -25.06 23.28
C ASN A 304 1.85 -25.26 22.04
N HIS A 305 2.74 -24.30 21.75
CA HIS A 305 3.74 -24.38 20.68
C HIS A 305 3.14 -24.68 19.31
N ARG A 306 2.04 -23.99 18.99
CA ARG A 306 1.27 -24.22 17.77
C ARG A 306 0.63 -22.94 17.26
N ILE A 307 0.27 -22.98 15.99
CA ILE A 307 -0.56 -21.99 15.32
C ILE A 307 -1.88 -22.66 14.98
N LEU A 308 -2.99 -22.03 15.35
CA LEU A 308 -4.33 -22.50 15.07
C LEU A 308 -5.02 -21.55 14.10
N GLN A 309 -5.84 -22.09 13.21
CA GLN A 309 -6.84 -21.33 12.47
C GLN A 309 -8.24 -21.62 13.01
N TRP A 310 -9.07 -20.59 13.12
CA TRP A 310 -10.49 -20.68 13.46
C TRP A 310 -11.33 -19.94 12.42
N LYS A 311 -12.25 -20.64 11.78
CA LYS A 311 -13.29 -19.99 10.96
C LYS A 311 -14.42 -19.52 11.87
N THR A 312 -15.15 -18.49 11.44
CA THR A 312 -16.17 -17.82 12.26
C THR A 312 -17.28 -18.75 12.80
N SER A 313 -17.53 -19.89 12.14
CA SER A 313 -18.53 -20.89 12.53
C SER A 313 -17.98 -22.03 13.39
N ASP A 314 -16.67 -22.15 13.52
CA ASP A 314 -16.04 -23.35 14.05
C ASP A 314 -15.97 -23.31 15.57
N ARG A 315 -16.30 -24.44 16.21
CA ARG A 315 -16.16 -24.60 17.67
C ARG A 315 -14.76 -25.03 18.08
N ASN A 316 -13.97 -25.55 17.15
CA ASN A 316 -12.63 -26.06 17.36
C ASN A 316 -11.70 -25.45 16.32
N GLY A 317 -10.49 -25.10 16.73
CA GLY A 317 -9.43 -24.66 15.84
C GLY A 317 -8.76 -25.83 15.15
N GLN A 318 -8.21 -25.56 13.98
CA GLN A 318 -7.38 -26.51 13.25
C GLN A 318 -5.91 -26.10 13.40
N VAL A 319 -5.05 -27.04 13.80
CA VAL A 319 -3.61 -26.81 13.86
C VAL A 319 -3.07 -26.68 12.44
N VAL A 320 -2.46 -25.53 12.14
CA VAL A 320 -1.86 -25.22 10.82
C VAL A 320 -0.33 -25.15 10.86
N ALA A 321 0.24 -24.95 12.05
CA ALA A 321 1.68 -25.11 12.30
C ALA A 321 1.97 -25.53 13.75
N GLY A 322 3.11 -26.16 13.99
CA GLY A 322 3.50 -26.70 15.29
C GLY A 322 2.59 -27.84 15.78
N GLY A 323 2.38 -27.92 17.09
CA GLY A 323 1.52 -28.93 17.72
C GLY A 323 2.16 -30.32 17.90
N ASN A 324 3.46 -30.45 17.63
CA ASN A 324 4.24 -31.69 17.75
C ASN A 324 5.25 -31.60 18.90
N ASN A 325 4.78 -31.17 20.08
CA ASN A 325 5.60 -30.76 21.23
C ASN A 325 6.51 -29.55 20.95
N CYS A 326 7.09 -28.98 22.00
CA CYS A 326 8.18 -28.01 21.84
C CYS A 326 9.41 -28.66 21.21
N GLY A 327 10.11 -27.92 20.35
CA GLY A 327 11.40 -28.31 19.81
C GLY A 327 11.84 -27.41 18.67
N ASP A 328 13.05 -27.63 18.18
CA ASP A 328 13.73 -26.85 17.14
C ASP A 328 13.69 -27.53 15.76
N GLY A 329 13.08 -28.72 15.65
CA GLY A 329 12.83 -29.37 14.36
C GLY A 329 12.05 -28.47 13.40
N LEU A 330 12.21 -28.69 12.09
CA LEU A 330 11.51 -27.90 11.07
C LEU A 330 9.98 -28.00 11.16
N ASN A 331 9.46 -29.08 11.76
CA ASN A 331 8.03 -29.33 12.01
C ASN A 331 7.59 -29.01 13.45
N GLN A 332 8.45 -28.36 14.24
CA GLN A 332 8.21 -27.98 15.62
C GLN A 332 8.32 -26.46 15.77
N LEU A 333 7.65 -25.95 16.81
CA LEU A 333 7.78 -24.58 17.28
C LEU A 333 8.11 -24.64 18.76
N HIS A 334 8.66 -23.56 19.30
CA HIS A 334 8.87 -23.35 20.71
C HIS A 334 8.57 -21.90 21.07
N GLY A 335 7.38 -21.71 21.65
CA GLY A 335 6.91 -20.39 22.08
C GLY A 335 6.65 -19.42 20.92
N PRO A 336 5.77 -19.74 19.95
CA PRO A 336 5.47 -18.80 18.88
C PRO A 336 4.72 -17.58 19.43
N THR A 337 5.23 -16.39 19.14
CA THR A 337 4.68 -15.13 19.68
C THR A 337 3.80 -14.39 18.69
N ASP A 338 4.05 -14.54 17.39
CA ASP A 338 3.34 -13.81 16.34
C ASP A 338 3.30 -14.58 15.01
N VAL A 339 2.31 -14.25 14.19
CA VAL A 339 2.02 -14.90 12.91
C VAL A 339 1.46 -13.88 11.93
N LEU A 340 1.92 -13.94 10.68
CA LEU A 340 1.26 -13.27 9.56
C LEU A 340 1.16 -14.19 8.34
N ILE A 341 0.26 -13.83 7.42
CA ILE A 341 0.20 -14.45 6.09
C ILE A 341 0.91 -13.55 5.10
N ASP A 342 1.86 -14.13 4.36
CA ASP A 342 2.37 -13.52 3.15
C ASP A 342 1.31 -13.64 2.04
N LYS A 343 0.61 -12.54 1.76
CA LYS A 343 -0.51 -12.52 0.81
C LYS A 343 -0.14 -12.93 -0.61
N GLU A 344 1.14 -12.86 -0.96
CA GLU A 344 1.63 -13.17 -2.31
C GLU A 344 1.91 -14.66 -2.49
N THR A 345 2.31 -15.36 -1.43
CA THR A 345 2.63 -16.79 -1.48
C THR A 345 1.64 -17.67 -0.73
N ASP A 346 0.76 -17.05 0.05
CA ASP A 346 -0.17 -17.68 0.99
C ASP A 346 0.52 -18.54 2.08
N ASN A 347 1.79 -18.24 2.36
CA ASN A 347 2.57 -18.90 3.39
C ASN A 347 2.40 -18.22 4.75
N LEU A 348 2.48 -19.01 5.81
CA LEU A 348 2.58 -18.51 7.18
C LEU A 348 4.02 -18.07 7.44
N ILE A 349 4.20 -16.88 8.01
CA ILE A 349 5.47 -16.43 8.58
C ILE A 349 5.28 -16.32 10.09
N LEU A 350 6.15 -16.99 10.84
CA LEU A 350 5.98 -17.26 12.26
C LEU A 350 7.20 -16.78 13.04
N CYS A 351 6.97 -16.02 14.11
CA CYS A 351 7.96 -15.85 15.17
C CYS A 351 8.03 -17.14 15.98
N ASP A 352 9.23 -17.69 16.14
CA ASP A 352 9.51 -18.87 16.95
C ASP A 352 10.56 -18.48 18.01
N GLU A 353 10.08 -17.76 19.03
CA GLU A 353 10.88 -16.88 19.88
C GLU A 353 11.91 -17.65 20.71
N LEU A 354 11.53 -18.77 21.34
CA LEU A 354 12.44 -19.55 22.18
C LEU A 354 13.45 -20.35 21.35
N ASN A 355 13.13 -20.64 20.09
CA ASN A 355 14.08 -21.17 19.11
C ASN A 355 14.91 -20.07 18.42
N ARG A 356 14.68 -18.80 18.77
CA ARG A 356 15.39 -17.61 18.25
C ARG A 356 15.40 -17.54 16.71
N ARG A 357 14.25 -17.77 16.08
CA ARG A 357 14.14 -17.80 14.61
C ARG A 357 12.80 -17.30 14.10
N VAL A 358 12.79 -16.86 12.84
CA VAL A 358 11.57 -16.67 12.07
C VAL A 358 11.49 -17.75 11.01
N VAL A 359 10.37 -18.45 10.95
CA VAL A 359 10.15 -19.57 10.02
C VAL A 359 8.99 -19.28 9.07
N GLN A 360 9.05 -19.86 7.87
CA GLN A 360 7.98 -19.84 6.89
C GLN A 360 7.45 -21.25 6.67
N TRP A 361 6.14 -21.41 6.74
CA TRP A 361 5.47 -22.70 6.54
C TRP A 361 4.39 -22.54 5.47
N SER A 362 4.35 -23.44 4.48
CA SER A 362 3.29 -23.43 3.49
C SER A 362 1.96 -23.78 4.13
N ARG A 363 0.94 -22.97 3.86
CA ARG A 363 -0.41 -23.17 4.41
C ARG A 363 -1.19 -24.28 3.69
N HIS A 364 -0.80 -24.57 2.45
CA HIS A 364 -1.46 -25.54 1.57
C HIS A 364 -0.44 -26.50 0.93
N GLY A 365 -0.94 -27.61 0.40
CA GLY A 365 -0.16 -28.65 -0.29
C GLY A 365 -0.05 -29.96 0.50
N ASP A 366 0.12 -31.07 -0.22
CA ASP A 366 0.18 -32.43 0.36
C ASP A 366 1.43 -32.66 1.23
N THR A 367 2.51 -31.92 0.94
CA THR A 367 3.75 -31.89 1.74
C THR A 367 4.10 -30.45 2.09
N PRO A 368 3.89 -30.02 3.35
CA PRO A 368 4.16 -28.65 3.75
C PRO A 368 5.64 -28.30 3.63
N GLN A 369 5.96 -27.29 2.83
CA GLN A 369 7.29 -26.72 2.75
C GLN A 369 7.56 -25.87 4.00
N ARG A 370 8.75 -26.02 4.58
CA ARG A 370 9.14 -25.33 5.81
C ARG A 370 10.57 -24.82 5.67
N GLU A 371 10.76 -23.55 5.97
CA GLU A 371 12.05 -22.87 5.83
C GLU A 371 12.33 -21.99 7.04
N ILE A 372 13.59 -21.92 7.46
CA ILE A 372 14.06 -20.89 8.40
C ILE A 372 14.41 -19.64 7.58
N LEU A 373 13.61 -18.59 7.71
CA LEU A 373 13.86 -17.32 7.03
C LEU A 373 15.02 -16.57 7.70
N ILE A 374 14.95 -16.43 9.02
CA ILE A 374 15.90 -15.67 9.84
C ILE A 374 16.30 -16.51 11.05
N ASP A 375 17.59 -16.59 11.34
CA ASP A 375 18.13 -17.24 12.54
C ASP A 375 18.71 -16.21 13.52
N ASN A 376 18.96 -16.66 14.75
CA ASN A 376 19.59 -15.89 15.82
C ASN A 376 18.93 -14.53 16.10
N ILE A 377 17.59 -14.55 16.18
CA ILE A 377 16.76 -13.39 16.51
C ILE A 377 15.74 -13.78 17.58
N LYS A 378 15.71 -13.04 18.70
CA LYS A 378 14.69 -13.24 19.74
C LYS A 378 13.42 -12.49 19.35
N CYS A 379 12.79 -12.99 18.28
CA CYS A 379 11.71 -12.32 17.56
C CYS A 379 10.42 -12.26 18.41
N TRP A 380 9.74 -11.12 18.40
CA TRP A 380 8.42 -11.01 19.05
C TRP A 380 7.31 -10.71 18.05
N GLY A 381 7.34 -9.54 17.42
CA GLY A 381 6.34 -9.06 16.48
C GLY A 381 6.83 -9.10 15.03
N LEU A 382 5.90 -9.34 14.11
CA LEU A 382 6.11 -9.34 12.67
C LEU A 382 5.27 -8.26 11.98
N ALA A 383 5.83 -7.64 10.95
CA ALA A 383 5.03 -6.94 9.95
C ALA A 383 5.64 -7.13 8.56
N MET A 384 4.80 -7.04 7.53
CA MET A 384 5.26 -7.05 6.14
C MET A 384 4.67 -5.85 5.41
N ASP A 385 5.52 -5.13 4.68
CA ASP A 385 5.07 -4.00 3.85
C ASP A 385 4.61 -4.46 2.46
N ASP A 386 4.01 -3.54 1.70
CA ASP A 386 3.54 -3.78 0.32
C ASP A 386 4.69 -4.12 -0.66
N GLN A 387 5.95 -3.93 -0.27
CA GLN A 387 7.12 -4.28 -1.06
C GLN A 387 7.68 -5.67 -0.70
N ARG A 388 7.03 -6.38 0.24
CA ARG A 388 7.44 -7.67 0.83
C ARG A 388 8.75 -7.60 1.61
N TYR A 389 9.05 -6.45 2.22
CA TYR A 389 10.05 -6.40 3.28
C TYR A 389 9.42 -6.93 4.58
N LEU A 390 10.11 -7.86 5.22
CA LEU A 390 9.73 -8.40 6.53
C LEU A 390 10.40 -7.58 7.64
N TYR A 391 9.61 -7.13 8.59
CA TYR A 391 10.04 -6.37 9.76
C TYR A 391 9.85 -7.23 11.00
N VAL A 392 10.88 -7.30 11.83
CA VAL A 392 10.91 -8.16 13.01
C VAL A 392 11.47 -7.37 14.19
N SER A 393 10.75 -7.36 15.31
CA SER A 393 11.29 -6.84 16.57
C SER A 393 12.15 -7.90 17.24
N ASP A 394 13.34 -7.51 17.67
CA ASP A 394 14.27 -8.33 18.44
C ASP A 394 14.25 -7.83 19.90
N THR A 395 13.65 -8.63 20.78
CA THR A 395 13.50 -8.29 22.20
C THR A 395 14.82 -8.35 22.96
N GLU A 396 15.78 -9.16 22.50
CA GLU A 396 17.09 -9.29 23.13
C GLU A 396 18.00 -8.12 22.75
N LYS A 397 17.97 -7.71 21.48
CA LYS A 397 18.81 -6.59 20.99
C LYS A 397 18.15 -5.22 21.14
N HIS A 398 16.88 -5.18 21.54
CA HIS A 398 16.09 -3.96 21.68
C HIS A 398 16.08 -3.11 20.41
N GLU A 399 15.75 -3.76 19.29
CA GLU A 399 15.74 -3.13 17.97
C GLU A 399 14.66 -3.74 17.07
N VAL A 400 14.34 -3.05 15.99
CA VAL A 400 13.55 -3.60 14.88
C VAL A 400 14.42 -3.69 13.65
N ARG A 401 14.41 -4.85 13.01
CA ARG A 401 15.14 -5.11 11.77
C ARG A 401 14.19 -5.29 10.59
N ARG A 402 14.62 -4.81 9.42
CA ARG A 402 13.96 -5.02 8.13
C ARG A 402 14.81 -5.94 7.26
N TYR A 403 14.18 -6.95 6.68
CA TYR A 403 14.78 -7.96 5.82
C TYR A 403 14.10 -7.94 4.46
N GLN A 404 14.87 -7.99 3.38
CA GLN A 404 14.31 -8.46 2.11
C GLN A 404 14.18 -9.98 2.18
N LEU A 405 13.09 -10.55 1.63
CA LEU A 405 12.96 -12.01 1.59
C LEU A 405 14.15 -12.64 0.85
N GLY A 406 14.75 -13.64 1.47
CA GLY A 406 16.00 -14.29 1.03
C GLY A 406 17.27 -13.72 1.67
N GLU A 407 17.23 -12.53 2.28
CA GLU A 407 18.38 -11.98 3.02
C GLU A 407 18.42 -12.52 4.45
N LYS A 408 19.61 -12.96 4.90
CA LYS A 408 19.84 -13.40 6.28
C LYS A 408 20.24 -12.27 7.22
N ARG A 409 20.68 -11.13 6.69
CA ARG A 409 21.14 -9.97 7.46
C ARG A 409 20.22 -8.78 7.22
N GLY A 410 19.30 -8.55 8.15
CA GLY A 410 18.42 -7.39 8.12
C GLY A 410 19.13 -6.11 8.53
N ILE A 411 18.60 -4.97 8.10
CA ILE A 411 19.05 -3.65 8.51
C ILE A 411 18.24 -3.17 9.72
N VAL A 412 18.89 -2.46 10.65
CA VAL A 412 18.19 -1.83 11.80
C VAL A 412 17.39 -0.63 11.29
N VAL A 413 16.12 -0.57 11.66
CA VAL A 413 15.19 0.52 11.26
C VAL A 413 14.56 1.25 12.44
N ALA A 414 14.66 0.70 13.65
CA ALA A 414 14.32 1.38 14.91
C ALA A 414 15.16 0.81 16.06
N GLY A 415 15.53 1.63 17.04
CA GLY A 415 16.41 1.24 18.14
C GLY A 415 17.86 0.96 17.69
N GLY A 416 18.46 -0.11 18.22
CA GLY A 416 19.83 -0.54 17.87
C GLY A 416 20.96 0.24 18.53
N ASN A 417 20.64 1.10 19.50
CA ASN A 417 21.61 1.88 20.29
C ASN A 417 21.65 1.42 21.76
N GLY A 418 21.45 0.12 21.97
CA GLY A 418 21.33 -0.50 23.30
C GLY A 418 19.98 -0.29 23.96
N GLN A 419 19.76 -1.01 25.06
CA GLN A 419 18.57 -0.89 25.91
C GLN A 419 18.51 0.50 26.56
N GLY A 420 17.39 1.20 26.45
CA GLY A 420 17.21 2.48 27.14
C GLY A 420 15.94 3.22 26.77
N SER A 421 15.77 4.42 27.31
CA SER A 421 14.59 5.28 27.14
C SER A 421 14.83 6.50 26.23
N GLY A 422 16.04 6.66 25.68
CA GLY A 422 16.35 7.68 24.68
C GLY A 422 15.47 7.56 23.42
N LEU A 423 15.40 8.63 22.61
CA LEU A 423 14.58 8.63 21.38
C LEU A 423 15.18 7.75 20.26
N ASN A 424 16.45 7.38 20.36
CA ASN A 424 17.14 6.42 19.50
C ASN A 424 17.25 5.02 20.13
N GLN A 425 16.64 4.79 21.30
CA GLN A 425 16.69 3.54 22.05
C GLN A 425 15.29 2.94 22.24
N LEU A 426 15.27 1.64 22.44
CA LEU A 426 14.07 0.87 22.81
C LEU A 426 14.40 0.05 24.06
N LYS A 427 13.35 -0.41 24.75
CA LYS A 427 13.40 -1.30 25.89
C LYS A 427 12.29 -2.33 25.76
N TYR A 428 12.71 -3.54 25.42
CA TYR A 428 11.84 -4.70 25.16
C TYR A 428 10.75 -4.41 24.08
N PRO A 429 11.13 -4.12 22.83
CA PRO A 429 10.17 -3.84 21.77
C PRO A 429 9.39 -5.11 21.39
N THR A 430 8.06 -5.02 21.40
CA THR A 430 7.17 -6.18 21.16
C THR A 430 6.51 -6.12 19.79
N TYR A 431 5.25 -5.72 19.68
CA TYR A 431 4.57 -5.61 18.39
C TYR A 431 5.01 -4.37 17.62
N LEU A 432 4.89 -4.46 16.29
CA LEU A 432 5.23 -3.39 15.39
C LEU A 432 4.20 -3.29 14.25
N PHE A 433 4.12 -2.11 13.65
CA PHE A 433 3.27 -1.83 12.51
C PHE A 433 4.06 -0.98 11.53
N VAL A 434 3.93 -1.27 10.24
CA VAL A 434 4.66 -0.54 9.19
C VAL A 434 3.65 0.12 8.28
N ASP A 435 3.76 1.44 8.12
CA ASP A 435 2.90 2.18 7.21
C ASP A 435 3.37 2.15 5.75
N ARG A 436 2.55 2.69 4.85
CA ARG A 436 2.88 2.73 3.42
C ARG A 436 4.09 3.59 3.07
N GLN A 437 4.42 4.54 3.93
CA GLN A 437 5.62 5.35 3.81
C GLN A 437 6.84 4.63 4.41
N GLN A 438 6.68 3.37 4.85
CA GLN A 438 7.66 2.56 5.56
C GLN A 438 8.11 3.21 6.89
N ASN A 439 7.23 3.99 7.51
CA ASN A 439 7.45 4.39 8.90
C ASN A 439 7.12 3.20 9.80
N VAL A 440 7.93 3.00 10.83
CA VAL A 440 7.83 1.87 11.75
C VAL A 440 7.30 2.37 13.08
N TYR A 441 6.14 1.86 13.48
CA TYR A 441 5.56 2.04 14.79
C TYR A 441 5.97 0.84 15.64
N VAL A 442 6.40 1.08 16.89
CA VAL A 442 6.91 0.04 17.79
C VAL A 442 6.31 0.23 19.17
N ALA A 443 5.74 -0.84 19.72
CA ALA A 443 5.37 -0.91 21.12
C ALA A 443 6.64 -1.11 21.96
N ASP A 444 7.09 -0.02 22.58
CA ASP A 444 8.28 0.05 23.42
C ASP A 444 7.89 -0.31 24.86
N ASN A 445 7.66 -1.61 25.07
CA ASN A 445 6.84 -2.16 26.16
C ASN A 445 7.30 -1.70 27.55
N GLU A 446 8.58 -1.86 27.86
CA GLU A 446 9.14 -1.53 29.19
C GLU A 446 9.43 -0.04 29.36
N ASN A 447 9.26 0.77 28.31
CA ASN A 447 9.25 2.23 28.39
C ASN A 447 7.84 2.82 28.37
N HIS A 448 6.79 1.98 28.30
CA HIS A 448 5.38 2.36 28.41
C HIS A 448 4.91 3.38 27.37
N ARG A 449 5.44 3.26 26.16
CA ARG A 449 5.16 4.18 25.04
C ARG A 449 5.05 3.43 23.72
N VAL A 450 4.45 4.09 22.73
CA VAL A 450 4.57 3.70 21.32
C VAL A 450 5.40 4.75 20.61
N MET A 451 6.40 4.27 19.89
CA MET A 451 7.36 5.11 19.17
C MET A 451 7.20 4.94 17.67
N LYS A 452 7.30 6.04 16.90
CA LYS A 452 7.29 6.05 15.45
C LYS A 452 8.65 6.47 14.90
N TRP A 453 9.24 5.66 14.03
CA TRP A 453 10.40 6.04 13.22
C TRP A 453 9.97 6.29 11.79
N ASN A 454 10.25 7.48 11.29
CA ASN A 454 10.14 7.72 9.85
C ASN A 454 11.24 6.95 9.11
N LYS A 455 10.99 6.57 7.86
CA LYS A 455 11.99 5.85 7.05
C LYS A 455 13.34 6.59 7.04
N GLY A 456 14.40 5.91 7.48
CA GLY A 456 15.76 6.47 7.54
C GLY A 456 16.04 7.42 8.70
N ALA A 457 15.09 7.62 9.62
CA ALA A 457 15.29 8.42 10.82
C ALA A 457 16.27 7.73 11.78
N LYS A 458 17.09 8.54 12.47
CA LYS A 458 18.03 8.06 13.51
C LYS A 458 17.38 7.98 14.90
N GLU A 459 16.28 8.70 15.09
CA GLU A 459 15.52 8.82 16.33
C GLU A 459 14.03 8.71 15.99
N GLY A 460 13.25 8.21 16.94
CA GLY A 460 11.81 8.11 16.84
C GLY A 460 11.09 9.23 17.58
N THR A 461 9.79 9.31 17.37
CA THR A 461 8.89 10.21 18.09
C THR A 461 7.87 9.42 18.90
N ILE A 462 7.55 9.91 20.09
CA ILE A 462 6.49 9.31 20.93
C ILE A 462 5.14 9.67 20.31
N VAL A 463 4.36 8.66 19.93
CA VAL A 463 3.04 8.83 19.31
C VAL A 463 1.89 8.38 20.21
N ALA A 464 2.16 7.59 21.25
CA ALA A 464 1.23 7.29 22.33
C ALA A 464 1.97 6.94 23.63
N GLY A 465 1.28 7.15 24.75
CA GLY A 465 1.83 6.93 26.09
C GLY A 465 2.82 8.03 26.52
N SER A 466 3.60 7.70 27.54
CA SER A 466 4.61 8.59 28.13
C SER A 466 5.87 7.78 28.47
N GLN A 467 6.92 8.40 28.99
CA GLN A 467 8.10 7.66 29.45
C GLN A 467 7.91 6.98 30.82
N HIS A 468 6.70 7.06 31.38
CA HIS A 468 6.35 6.50 32.67
C HIS A 468 5.07 5.68 32.57
N GLU A 469 5.03 4.61 33.35
CA GLU A 469 3.84 3.81 33.55
C GLU A 469 2.70 4.66 34.12
N GLY A 470 1.47 4.39 33.69
CA GLY A 470 0.28 4.92 34.33
C GLY A 470 -0.99 4.59 33.57
N ASN A 471 -2.13 5.03 34.10
CA ASN A 471 -3.46 4.73 33.56
C ASN A 471 -4.23 5.97 33.07
N SER A 472 -3.64 7.16 33.14
CA SER A 472 -4.25 8.38 32.64
C SER A 472 -4.41 8.35 31.10
N PRO A 473 -5.21 9.25 30.50
CA PRO A 473 -5.37 9.31 29.04
C PRO A 473 -4.08 9.62 28.26
N THR A 474 -2.99 10.03 28.91
CA THR A 474 -1.69 10.27 28.28
C THR A 474 -0.68 9.15 28.53
N GLN A 475 -1.04 8.15 29.34
CA GLN A 475 -0.12 7.11 29.81
C GLN A 475 -0.59 5.73 29.36
N LEU A 476 0.37 4.82 29.29
CA LEU A 476 0.18 3.39 29.05
C LEU A 476 0.89 2.63 30.17
N SER A 477 0.57 1.36 30.34
CA SER A 477 1.30 0.38 31.14
C SER A 477 1.53 -0.87 30.29
N GLY A 478 2.80 -1.11 29.96
CA GLY A 478 3.25 -2.26 29.15
C GLY A 478 2.47 -2.47 27.84
N PRO A 479 2.50 -1.53 26.87
CA PRO A 479 1.77 -1.70 25.62
C PRO A 479 2.29 -2.88 24.80
N TYR A 480 1.38 -3.61 24.15
CA TYR A 480 1.68 -4.72 23.27
C TYR A 480 1.19 -4.44 21.84
N GLY A 481 0.07 -5.04 21.42
CA GLY A 481 -0.43 -4.99 20.05
C GLY A 481 -0.69 -3.55 19.60
N ILE A 482 -0.30 -3.26 18.36
CA ILE A 482 -0.53 -1.97 17.73
C ILE A 482 -1.11 -2.14 16.34
N PHE A 483 -1.97 -1.21 15.95
CA PHE A 483 -2.51 -1.10 14.59
C PHE A 483 -2.67 0.37 14.23
N VAL A 484 -2.35 0.74 13.00
CA VAL A 484 -2.57 2.10 12.50
C VAL A 484 -3.50 2.04 11.30
N ASP A 485 -4.56 2.83 11.33
CA ASP A 485 -5.51 2.92 10.21
C ASP A 485 -4.98 3.85 9.10
N ALA A 486 -5.70 3.90 7.97
CA ALA A 486 -5.35 4.76 6.83
C ALA A 486 -5.39 6.26 7.14
N ARG A 487 -5.98 6.67 8.27
CA ARG A 487 -6.04 8.06 8.74
C ARG A 487 -4.93 8.39 9.73
N GLY A 488 -4.06 7.43 10.05
CA GLY A 488 -3.02 7.60 11.06
C GLY A 488 -3.52 7.47 12.50
N THR A 489 -4.74 6.99 12.73
CA THR A 489 -5.22 6.65 14.07
C THR A 489 -4.50 5.40 14.56
N LEU A 490 -3.84 5.51 15.70
CA LEU A 490 -3.15 4.43 16.38
C LEU A 490 -4.10 3.74 17.39
N TYR A 491 -4.13 2.42 17.35
CA TYR A 491 -4.82 1.56 18.30
C TYR A 491 -3.77 0.76 19.06
N VAL A 492 -3.90 0.70 20.39
CA VAL A 492 -2.89 0.10 21.27
C VAL A 492 -3.55 -0.79 22.31
N SER A 493 -3.11 -2.03 22.42
CA SER A 493 -3.36 -2.87 23.58
C SER A 493 -2.54 -2.36 24.75
N ASP A 494 -3.18 -1.65 25.67
CA ASP A 494 -2.59 -1.16 26.91
C ASP A 494 -2.69 -2.26 27.98
N SER A 495 -1.80 -3.25 27.84
CA SER A 495 -1.96 -4.56 28.49
C SER A 495 -1.98 -4.48 30.01
N GLY A 496 -1.11 -3.67 30.62
CA GLY A 496 -1.06 -3.52 32.08
C GLY A 496 -2.29 -2.82 32.67
N ASN A 497 -3.02 -2.06 31.83
CA ASN A 497 -4.28 -1.42 32.20
C ASN A 497 -5.52 -2.15 31.68
N ASN A 498 -5.35 -3.35 31.11
CA ASN A 498 -6.46 -4.22 30.69
C ASN A 498 -7.45 -3.58 29.71
N ARG A 499 -6.95 -2.73 28.79
CA ARG A 499 -7.78 -1.94 27.87
C ARG A 499 -7.17 -1.82 26.49
N VAL A 500 -7.99 -1.49 25.50
CA VAL A 500 -7.53 -1.04 24.19
C VAL A 500 -7.76 0.47 24.09
N MET A 501 -6.71 1.20 23.74
CA MET A 501 -6.73 2.66 23.57
C MET A 501 -6.72 3.02 22.09
N ARG A 502 -7.40 4.10 21.72
CA ARG A 502 -7.26 4.76 20.41
C ARG A 502 -6.65 6.16 20.56
N TRP A 503 -5.77 6.50 19.64
CA TRP A 503 -5.06 7.76 19.51
C TRP A 503 -5.22 8.29 18.09
N PRO A 504 -6.11 9.26 17.84
CA PRO A 504 -6.16 9.95 16.56
C PRO A 504 -4.80 10.58 16.22
N GLN A 505 -4.52 10.77 14.94
CA GLN A 505 -3.27 11.39 14.50
C GLN A 505 -3.06 12.75 15.19
N GLU A 506 -1.84 13.01 15.66
CA GLU A 506 -1.44 14.21 16.43
C GLU A 506 -2.18 14.41 17.78
N ALA A 507 -3.00 13.46 18.23
CA ALA A 507 -3.68 13.57 19.51
C ALA A 507 -2.68 13.45 20.67
N LYS A 508 -2.75 14.38 21.63
CA LYS A 508 -1.92 14.32 22.84
C LYS A 508 -2.45 13.34 23.89
N ARG A 509 -3.69 12.88 23.75
CA ARG A 509 -4.39 12.00 24.70
C ARG A 509 -5.14 10.93 23.94
N GLY A 510 -5.15 9.72 24.47
CA GLY A 510 -5.91 8.60 23.97
C GLY A 510 -7.30 8.55 24.59
N THR A 511 -8.14 7.71 24.02
CA THR A 511 -9.46 7.37 24.57
C THR A 511 -9.59 5.86 24.66
N VAL A 512 -10.23 5.39 25.74
CA VAL A 512 -10.53 3.96 25.89
C VAL A 512 -11.52 3.56 24.80
N LEU A 513 -11.19 2.50 24.07
CA LEU A 513 -12.02 1.93 23.03
C LEU A 513 -12.93 0.84 23.60
N VAL A 514 -12.30 -0.12 24.31
CA VAL A 514 -12.93 -1.26 24.99
C VAL A 514 -12.06 -1.69 26.18
N GLY A 515 -12.67 -2.35 27.18
CA GLY A 515 -11.98 -2.83 28.40
C GLY A 515 -11.71 -1.74 29.45
N GLY A 516 -10.81 -2.03 30.40
CA GLY A 516 -10.40 -1.11 31.48
C GLY A 516 -11.36 -1.05 32.68
N ASN A 517 -12.32 -1.98 32.77
CA ASN A 517 -13.37 -2.04 33.78
C ASN A 517 -13.21 -3.21 34.78
N SER A 518 -12.54 -4.31 34.42
CA SER A 518 -12.16 -5.43 35.30
C SER A 518 -11.27 -6.43 34.54
N GLU A 519 -10.54 -7.27 35.28
CA GLU A 519 -9.74 -8.41 34.78
C GLU A 519 -10.52 -9.73 34.70
N ALA A 520 -11.82 -9.71 35.04
CA ALA A 520 -12.67 -10.88 34.91
C ALA A 520 -12.98 -11.19 33.42
N ALA A 521 -13.79 -12.23 33.19
CA ALA A 521 -14.00 -12.81 31.86
C ALA A 521 -15.36 -12.45 31.24
N GLU A 522 -16.02 -11.38 31.70
CA GLU A 522 -17.27 -10.93 31.08
C GLU A 522 -17.05 -10.38 29.66
N ALA A 523 -18.13 -10.21 28.91
CA ALA A 523 -18.07 -9.81 27.49
C ALA A 523 -17.45 -8.42 27.26
N ASN A 524 -17.48 -7.53 28.25
CA ASN A 524 -16.90 -6.19 28.17
C ASN A 524 -15.58 -6.05 28.93
N GLN A 525 -14.98 -7.16 29.36
CA GLN A 525 -13.75 -7.19 30.16
C GLN A 525 -12.62 -7.87 29.41
N LEU A 526 -11.41 -7.41 29.66
CA LEU A 526 -10.16 -7.93 29.09
C LEU A 526 -9.16 -8.15 30.22
N ASN A 527 -8.25 -9.10 30.06
CA ASN A 527 -7.19 -9.40 31.02
C ASN A 527 -5.86 -9.59 30.29
N ALA A 528 -4.99 -8.59 30.42
CA ALA A 528 -3.74 -8.46 29.67
C ALA A 528 -3.95 -8.63 28.15
N PRO A 529 -4.70 -7.73 27.48
CA PRO A 529 -4.84 -7.78 26.03
C PRO A 529 -3.47 -7.60 25.37
N VAL A 530 -3.14 -8.46 24.40
CA VAL A 530 -1.83 -8.47 23.72
C VAL A 530 -1.98 -8.14 22.24
N GLY A 531 -2.12 -9.12 21.35
CA GLY A 531 -2.35 -8.91 19.93
C GLY A 531 -3.71 -8.28 19.68
N LEU A 532 -3.77 -7.38 18.70
CA LEU A 532 -5.01 -6.82 18.19
C LEU A 532 -4.96 -6.73 16.67
N SER A 533 -6.10 -6.87 16.01
CA SER A 533 -6.22 -6.66 14.57
C SER A 533 -7.65 -6.28 14.21
N PHE A 534 -7.84 -5.83 12.97
CA PHE A 534 -9.16 -5.50 12.46
C PHE A 534 -9.46 -6.32 11.21
N ASP A 535 -10.72 -6.74 11.07
CA ASP A 535 -11.18 -7.26 9.79
C ASP A 535 -11.49 -6.11 8.79
N GLN A 536 -11.75 -6.47 7.54
CA GLN A 536 -12.04 -5.49 6.48
C GLN A 536 -13.34 -4.69 6.71
N ARG A 537 -14.21 -5.15 7.61
CA ARG A 537 -15.43 -4.43 8.00
C ARG A 537 -15.17 -3.44 9.13
N GLY A 538 -13.99 -3.49 9.76
CA GLY A 538 -13.63 -2.66 10.90
C GLY A 538 -13.97 -3.26 12.25
N ASN A 539 -14.35 -4.55 12.34
CA ASN A 539 -14.50 -5.19 13.64
C ASN A 539 -13.14 -5.41 14.28
N LEU A 540 -13.05 -5.13 15.57
CA LEU A 540 -11.82 -5.26 16.37
C LEU A 540 -11.73 -6.68 16.94
N TYR A 541 -10.58 -7.33 16.76
CA TYR A 541 -10.22 -8.60 17.38
C TYR A 541 -9.10 -8.36 18.36
N VAL A 542 -9.23 -8.89 19.58
CA VAL A 542 -8.26 -8.72 20.66
C VAL A 542 -7.94 -10.08 21.24
N VAL A 543 -6.65 -10.41 21.35
CA VAL A 543 -6.19 -11.55 22.13
C VAL A 543 -6.23 -11.18 23.61
N ASP A 544 -7.19 -11.76 24.32
CA ASP A 544 -7.39 -11.63 25.75
C ASP A 544 -6.56 -12.71 26.46
N CYS A 545 -5.25 -12.44 26.57
CA CYS A 545 -4.20 -13.46 26.79
C CYS A 545 -4.40 -14.27 28.07
N LYS A 546 -4.62 -13.58 29.20
CA LYS A 546 -4.78 -14.25 30.50
C LYS A 546 -6.12 -14.94 30.66
N ASN A 547 -7.13 -14.55 29.89
CA ASN A 547 -8.40 -15.28 29.78
C ASN A 547 -8.38 -16.38 28.70
N HIS A 548 -7.26 -16.55 27.99
CA HIS A 548 -7.04 -17.62 27.00
C HIS A 548 -8.11 -17.67 25.91
N ARG A 549 -8.44 -16.50 25.35
CA ARG A 549 -9.47 -16.37 24.30
C ARG A 549 -9.15 -15.23 23.34
N VAL A 550 -9.86 -15.20 22.22
CA VAL A 550 -9.89 -14.05 21.30
C VAL A 550 -11.31 -13.47 21.31
N GLN A 551 -11.39 -12.17 21.57
CA GLN A 551 -12.64 -11.42 21.64
C GLN A 551 -12.81 -10.57 20.38
N ARG A 552 -14.01 -10.60 19.79
CA ARG A 552 -14.40 -9.73 18.68
C ARG A 552 -15.41 -8.68 19.15
N PHE A 553 -15.10 -7.42 18.93
CA PHE A 553 -15.99 -6.28 19.14
C PHE A 553 -16.48 -5.78 17.78
N SER A 554 -17.80 -5.72 17.59
CA SER A 554 -18.40 -5.26 16.34
C SER A 554 -18.36 -3.74 16.25
N ILE A 555 -18.05 -3.22 15.06
CA ILE A 555 -18.20 -1.79 14.78
C ILE A 555 -19.70 -1.42 14.71
N GLU A 556 -20.07 -0.25 15.24
CA GLU A 556 -21.44 0.28 15.30
C GLU A 556 -21.76 1.30 14.21
#